data_AF-A0A965K0T5-F1
#
_entry.id   AF-A0A965K0T5-F1
#
_cell.length_a   1.000
_cell.length_b   1.000
_cell.length_c   1.000
_cell.angle_alpha   90.00
_cell.angle_beta   90.00
_cell.angle_gamma   90.00
#
_symmetry.space_group_name_H-M   'P 1'
#
loop_
_entity.id
_entity.type
_entity.pdbx_description
1 polymer ?
#
loop_
_entity_poly.entity_id
_entity_poly.type
_entity_poly.pdbx_seq_one_letter_code
_entity_poly.pdbx_strand_id
1 'polypeptide(L)'
;MRLLSKTSSTLTKLRSNESRTLHESFDAKHNSLTLARFIFASLVVVSHSFALGGYHASTDPWATWSKGQADLGNIAVEAFFLISGLLVAKSYDSVRGPGEFLFRRALRILPAFWLALIVGALVFGPIAWYHENHSLSGYFSGSVVGPWHYIYSNVFVQIHQWNINGLFASTPFGQNAPVSAINGSLWTLIFEAKCYIMLAILGGLGLLRYRKLVVAITLFFFVMMVIHFVNPTLTVNIIPFFF
;
A
#
# COMPACT_ATOMS: atom_id res chain seq x y z
N MET A 1 -41.16 24.29 -34.34
CA MET A 1 -40.54 23.03 -34.81
C MET A 1 -39.17 22.71 -34.18
N ARG A 2 -38.30 23.69 -33.87
CA ARG A 2 -36.99 23.46 -33.20
C ARG A 2 -37.04 23.05 -31.72
N LEU A 3 -38.11 23.38 -30.99
CA LEU A 3 -38.23 23.04 -29.56
C LEU A 3 -38.60 21.57 -29.31
N LEU A 4 -39.31 20.93 -30.25
CA LEU A 4 -39.68 19.50 -30.19
C LEU A 4 -38.51 18.57 -30.52
N SER A 5 -37.54 19.03 -31.31
CA SER A 5 -36.31 18.28 -31.63
C SER A 5 -35.37 18.16 -30.41
N LYS A 6 -35.24 19.23 -29.61
CA LYS A 6 -34.42 19.21 -28.37
C LYS A 6 -35.07 18.38 -27.26
N THR A 7 -36.39 18.37 -27.15
CA THR A 7 -37.10 17.50 -26.19
C THR A 7 -37.00 16.04 -26.62
N SER A 8 -37.10 15.72 -27.91
CA SER A 8 -36.87 14.37 -28.43
C SER A 8 -35.44 13.87 -28.16
N SER A 9 -34.39 14.69 -28.37
CA SER A 9 -33.01 14.28 -28.07
C SER A 9 -32.75 14.11 -26.56
N THR A 10 -33.39 14.93 -25.73
CA THR A 10 -33.28 14.83 -24.25
C THR A 10 -34.01 13.59 -23.74
N LEU A 11 -35.19 13.29 -24.30
CA LEU A 11 -35.95 12.08 -23.99
C LEU A 11 -35.29 10.80 -24.53
N THR A 12 -34.55 10.88 -25.65
CA THR A 12 -33.77 9.74 -26.16
C THR A 12 -32.55 9.45 -25.27
N LYS A 13 -31.93 10.50 -24.71
CA LYS A 13 -30.84 10.39 -23.72
C LYS A 13 -31.31 9.81 -22.38
N LEU A 14 -32.58 10.01 -22.03
CA LEU A 14 -33.24 9.41 -20.87
C LEU A 14 -33.74 7.97 -21.14
N ARG A 15 -33.74 7.52 -22.41
CA ARG A 15 -34.25 6.20 -22.82
C ARG A 15 -33.17 5.15 -23.06
N SER A 16 -31.88 5.51 -23.02
CA SER A 16 -30.79 4.54 -22.92
C SER A 16 -30.42 4.33 -21.45
N ASN A 17 -31.32 3.70 -20.69
CA ASN A 17 -30.95 3.10 -19.40
C ASN A 17 -30.19 1.78 -19.66
N GLU A 18 -29.23 1.80 -20.59
CA GLU A 18 -28.23 0.75 -20.66
C GLU A 18 -27.40 0.91 -19.40
N SER A 19 -27.47 -0.10 -18.54
CA SER A 19 -26.62 -0.20 -17.36
C SER A 19 -25.17 -0.19 -17.82
N ARG A 20 -24.56 0.99 -17.83
CA ARG A 20 -23.14 1.14 -18.14
C ARG A 20 -22.34 0.36 -17.14
N THR A 21 -21.36 -0.40 -17.63
CA THR A 21 -20.45 -1.09 -16.73
C THR A 21 -19.62 -0.07 -15.94
N LEU A 22 -19.09 -0.45 -14.78
CA LEU A 22 -18.13 0.39 -14.05
C LEU A 22 -16.94 0.77 -14.94
N HIS A 23 -16.52 -0.14 -15.84
CA HIS A 23 -15.47 0.10 -16.81
C HIS A 23 -15.79 1.25 -17.77
N GLU A 24 -17.02 1.29 -18.31
CA GLU A 24 -17.49 2.34 -19.22
C GLU A 24 -17.73 3.69 -18.52
N SER A 25 -18.14 3.65 -17.26
CA SER A 25 -18.44 4.87 -16.48
C SER A 25 -17.19 5.50 -15.87
N PHE A 26 -16.10 4.75 -15.74
CA PHE A 26 -14.88 5.21 -15.07
C PHE A 26 -13.95 6.00 -16.01
N ASP A 27 -13.96 7.34 -15.86
CA ASP A 27 -12.99 8.22 -16.49
C ASP A 27 -11.72 8.34 -15.63
N ALA A 28 -10.57 7.95 -16.18
CA ALA A 28 -9.28 8.02 -15.50
C ALA A 28 -8.74 9.47 -15.37
N LYS A 29 -9.20 10.40 -16.22
CA LYS A 29 -8.76 11.80 -16.25
C LYS A 29 -9.66 12.73 -15.42
N HIS A 30 -10.97 12.48 -15.42
CA HIS A 30 -11.95 13.30 -14.70
C HIS A 30 -12.55 12.53 -13.53
N ASN A 31 -11.80 12.41 -12.44
CA ASN A 31 -12.27 11.79 -11.21
C ASN A 31 -11.69 12.49 -9.97
N SER A 32 -12.32 12.25 -8.82
CA SER A 32 -11.87 12.77 -7.52
C SER A 32 -10.93 11.82 -6.78
N LEU A 33 -10.32 10.84 -7.46
CA LEU A 33 -9.46 9.86 -6.79
C LEU A 33 -8.19 10.50 -6.23
N THR A 34 -7.70 11.59 -6.84
CA THR A 34 -6.58 12.36 -6.28
C THR A 34 -6.95 12.99 -4.94
N LEU A 35 -8.15 13.56 -4.83
CA LEU A 35 -8.65 14.11 -3.57
C LEU A 35 -8.84 13.00 -2.52
N ALA A 36 -9.44 11.86 -2.90
CA ALA A 36 -9.60 10.72 -2.01
C ALA A 36 -8.25 10.23 -1.47
N ARG A 37 -7.24 10.09 -2.35
CA ARG A 37 -5.86 9.73 -1.94
C ARG A 37 -5.25 10.75 -0.99
N PHE A 38 -5.46 12.05 -1.22
CA PHE A 38 -4.97 13.08 -0.32
C PHE A 38 -5.59 12.97 1.07
N ILE A 39 -6.90 12.71 1.15
CA ILE A 39 -7.60 12.46 2.42
C ILE A 39 -7.01 11.23 3.11
N PHE A 40 -6.85 10.10 2.40
CA PHE A 40 -6.28 8.89 2.98
C PHE A 40 -4.83 9.08 3.42
N ALA A 41 -3.99 9.79 2.65
CA ALA A 41 -2.63 10.12 3.07
C ALA A 41 -2.64 10.95 4.36
N SER A 42 -3.55 11.91 4.47
CA SER A 42 -3.70 12.73 5.68
C SER A 42 -4.12 11.89 6.90
N LEU A 43 -5.05 10.94 6.71
CA LEU A 43 -5.46 10.01 7.78
C LEU A 43 -4.30 9.12 8.24
N VAL A 44 -3.48 8.62 7.31
CA VAL A 44 -2.26 7.85 7.65
C VAL A 44 -1.31 8.71 8.50
N VAL A 45 -1.07 9.96 8.12
CA VAL A 45 -0.21 10.89 8.89
C VAL A 45 -0.77 11.13 10.28
N VAL A 46 -2.07 11.37 10.40
CA VAL A 46 -2.73 11.57 11.70
C VAL A 46 -2.57 10.33 12.58
N SER A 47 -2.89 9.14 12.07
CA SER A 47 -2.76 7.89 12.84
C SER A 47 -1.31 7.63 13.30
N HIS A 48 -0.33 7.81 12.40
CA HIS A 48 1.09 7.63 12.73
C HIS A 48 1.62 8.68 13.71
N SER A 49 1.02 9.88 13.78
CA SER A 49 1.43 10.89 14.76
C SER A 49 1.22 10.43 16.21
N PHE A 50 0.17 9.64 16.47
CA PHE A 50 -0.07 9.05 17.80
C PHE A 50 0.99 7.99 18.13
N ALA A 51 1.23 7.06 17.20
CA ALA A 51 2.20 5.99 17.38
C ALA A 51 3.63 6.53 17.60
N LEU A 52 4.06 7.49 16.76
CA LEU A 52 5.40 8.09 16.80
C LEU A 52 5.59 9.06 17.98
N GLY A 53 4.56 9.86 18.29
CA GLY A 53 4.61 10.85 19.36
C GLY A 53 4.35 10.30 20.76
N GLY A 54 3.92 9.04 20.88
CA GLY A 54 3.55 8.44 22.17
C GLY A 54 2.24 9.00 22.75
N TYR A 55 1.45 9.71 21.94
CA TYR A 55 0.19 10.30 22.38
C TYR A 55 -0.88 9.22 22.56
N HIS A 56 -1.75 9.38 23.56
CA HIS A 56 -2.87 8.47 23.84
C HIS A 56 -2.42 6.98 23.91
N ALA A 57 -1.32 6.72 24.62
CA ALA A 57 -0.70 5.38 24.71
C ALA A 57 -0.36 4.77 23.34
N SER A 58 0.19 5.59 22.42
CA SER A 58 0.55 5.21 21.05
C SER A 58 -0.61 4.66 20.21
N THR A 59 -1.85 4.91 20.63
CA THR A 59 -3.06 4.37 20.00
C THR A 59 -3.88 5.52 19.43
N ASP A 60 -4.29 5.42 18.17
CA ASP A 60 -5.15 6.46 17.60
C ASP A 60 -6.56 6.42 18.23
N PRO A 61 -7.29 7.57 18.27
CA PRO A 61 -8.60 7.61 18.91
C PRO A 61 -9.64 6.67 18.30
N TRP A 62 -9.45 6.29 17.04
CA TRP A 62 -10.38 5.44 16.30
C TRP A 62 -10.24 3.98 16.69
N ALA A 63 -9.01 3.54 16.98
CA ALA A 63 -8.74 2.25 17.61
C ALA A 63 -9.42 2.15 18.98
N THR A 64 -9.36 3.20 19.81
CA THR A 64 -10.06 3.19 21.11
C THR A 64 -11.58 3.09 20.92
N TRP A 65 -12.14 3.87 19.99
CA TRP A 65 -13.58 3.86 19.70
C TRP A 65 -14.05 2.51 19.13
N SER A 66 -13.27 1.90 18.24
CA SER A 66 -13.56 0.60 17.63
C SER A 66 -13.23 -0.59 18.53
N LYS A 67 -12.76 -0.35 19.76
CA LYS A 67 -12.29 -1.38 20.71
C LYS A 67 -11.16 -2.25 20.13
N GLY A 68 -10.23 -1.62 19.40
CA GLY A 68 -9.07 -2.25 18.78
C GLY A 68 -9.37 -2.99 17.49
N GLN A 69 -10.56 -2.85 16.90
CA GLN A 69 -10.93 -3.55 15.67
C GLN A 69 -10.41 -2.85 14.41
N ALA A 70 -10.30 -1.52 14.43
CA ALA A 70 -9.84 -0.73 13.30
C ALA A 70 -9.26 0.62 13.75
N ASP A 71 -8.14 1.00 13.15
CA ASP A 71 -7.52 2.32 13.28
C ASP A 71 -7.58 3.08 11.94
N LEU A 72 -7.37 4.39 11.97
CA LEU A 72 -7.46 5.25 10.79
C LEU A 72 -6.36 4.93 9.77
N GLY A 73 -5.19 4.50 10.23
CA GLY A 73 -4.06 4.13 9.38
C GLY A 73 -4.41 2.92 8.53
N ASN A 74 -4.89 1.85 9.15
CA ASN A 74 -5.29 0.61 8.48
C ASN A 74 -6.43 0.84 7.49
N ILE A 75 -7.50 1.54 7.90
CA ILE A 75 -8.61 1.89 6.99
C ILE A 75 -8.12 2.68 5.77
N ALA A 76 -7.23 3.65 5.97
CA ALA A 76 -6.70 4.46 4.89
C ALA A 76 -5.81 3.65 3.94
N VAL A 77 -4.96 2.76 4.47
CA VAL A 77 -4.12 1.86 3.66
C VAL A 77 -4.98 0.89 2.85
N GLU A 78 -6.01 0.29 3.43
CA GLU A 78 -6.97 -0.56 2.72
C GLU A 78 -7.65 0.19 1.57
N ALA A 79 -8.08 1.44 1.82
CA ALA A 79 -8.69 2.27 0.79
C ALA A 79 -7.69 2.63 -0.33
N PHE A 80 -6.42 2.87 -0.01
CA PHE A 80 -5.36 3.01 -1.03
C PHE A 80 -5.21 1.76 -1.88
N PHE A 81 -5.20 0.57 -1.26
CA PHE A 81 -5.13 -0.70 -1.98
C PHE A 81 -6.33 -0.90 -2.90
N LEU A 82 -7.54 -0.57 -2.45
CA LEU A 82 -8.75 -0.66 -3.26
C LEU A 82 -8.66 0.23 -4.51
N ILE A 83 -8.34 1.52 -4.34
CA ILE A 83 -8.24 2.45 -5.48
C ILE A 83 -7.08 2.05 -6.41
N SER A 84 -5.93 1.69 -5.84
CA SER A 84 -4.76 1.26 -6.62
C SER A 84 -5.06 0.00 -7.42
N GLY A 85 -5.73 -0.98 -6.81
CA GLY A 85 -6.16 -2.22 -7.48
C GLY A 85 -7.06 -1.94 -8.70
N LEU A 86 -8.05 -1.06 -8.55
CA LEU A 86 -8.93 -0.65 -9.65
C LEU A 86 -8.13 -0.02 -10.82
N LEU A 87 -7.22 0.91 -10.51
CA LEU A 87 -6.41 1.57 -11.54
C LEU A 87 -5.41 0.62 -12.20
N VAL A 88 -4.85 -0.31 -11.43
CA VAL A 88 -3.85 -1.27 -11.91
C VAL A 88 -4.51 -2.28 -12.83
N ALA A 89 -5.70 -2.77 -12.49
CA ALA A 89 -6.52 -3.63 -13.36
C ALA A 89 -6.79 -2.94 -14.70
N LYS A 90 -7.32 -1.70 -14.69
CA LYS A 90 -7.55 -0.92 -15.92
C LYS A 90 -6.28 -0.70 -16.74
N SER A 91 -5.14 -0.51 -16.08
CA SER A 91 -3.87 -0.30 -16.75
C SER A 91 -3.20 -1.61 -17.21
N TYR A 92 -3.67 -2.78 -16.79
CA TYR A 92 -3.28 -4.06 -17.41
C TYR A 92 -3.92 -4.19 -18.80
N ASP A 93 -5.18 -3.75 -18.95
CA ASP A 93 -5.88 -3.79 -20.25
C ASP A 93 -5.28 -2.82 -21.29
N SER A 94 -4.49 -1.85 -20.86
CA SER A 94 -3.87 -0.85 -21.75
C SER A 94 -2.46 -1.21 -22.24
N VAL A 95 -1.91 -2.36 -21.86
CA VAL A 95 -0.56 -2.82 -22.24
C VAL A 95 -0.59 -4.13 -23.02
N ARG A 96 0.48 -4.45 -23.75
CA ARG A 96 0.47 -5.56 -24.73
C ARG A 96 0.65 -6.94 -24.09
N GLY A 97 1.15 -7.00 -22.86
CA GLY A 97 1.40 -8.27 -22.18
C GLY A 97 1.97 -8.12 -20.77
N PRO A 98 2.14 -9.25 -20.05
CA PRO A 98 2.52 -9.25 -18.65
C PRO A 98 3.94 -8.71 -18.39
N GLY A 99 4.88 -8.91 -19.32
CA GLY A 99 6.24 -8.37 -19.20
C GLY A 99 6.26 -6.84 -19.28
N GLU A 100 5.56 -6.25 -20.25
CA GLU A 100 5.43 -4.78 -20.36
C GLU A 100 4.70 -4.20 -19.15
N PHE A 101 3.66 -4.89 -18.67
CA PHE A 101 2.97 -4.52 -17.44
C PHE A 101 3.94 -4.44 -16.25
N LEU A 102 4.67 -5.53 -15.96
CA LEU A 102 5.60 -5.61 -14.83
C LEU A 102 6.72 -4.58 -14.95
N PHE A 103 7.28 -4.37 -16.14
CA PHE A 103 8.31 -3.37 -16.35
C PHE A 103 7.83 -1.94 -16.01
N ARG A 104 6.63 -1.56 -16.48
CA ARG A 104 6.04 -0.25 -16.15
C ARG A 104 5.77 -0.11 -14.64
N ARG A 105 5.43 -1.19 -13.95
CA ARG A 105 5.25 -1.19 -12.48
C ARG A 105 6.57 -1.12 -11.73
N ALA A 106 7.60 -1.81 -12.20
CA ALA A 106 8.93 -1.74 -11.63
C ALA A 106 9.49 -0.31 -11.70
N LEU A 107 9.35 0.37 -12.85
CA LEU A 107 9.73 1.78 -13.01
C LEU A 107 8.93 2.75 -12.13
N ARG A 108 7.74 2.36 -11.67
CA ARG A 108 6.93 3.16 -10.77
C ARG A 108 7.37 3.02 -9.31
N ILE A 109 7.68 1.81 -8.86
CA ILE A 109 7.99 1.52 -7.44
C ILE A 109 9.48 1.66 -7.16
N LEU A 110 10.34 0.98 -7.92
CA LEU A 110 11.75 0.80 -7.58
C LEU A 110 12.52 2.12 -7.45
N PRO A 111 12.40 3.11 -8.36
CA PRO A 111 13.17 4.34 -8.23
C PRO A 111 12.86 5.12 -6.95
N ALA A 112 11.57 5.27 -6.62
CA ALA A 112 11.14 5.96 -5.42
C ALA A 112 11.52 5.18 -4.15
N PHE A 113 11.41 3.85 -4.20
CA PHE A 113 11.79 2.97 -3.11
C PHE A 113 13.29 3.01 -2.81
N TRP A 114 14.15 2.88 -3.83
CA TRP A 114 15.60 2.99 -3.66
C TRP A 114 16.01 4.37 -3.16
N LEU A 115 15.39 5.44 -3.68
CA LEU A 115 15.63 6.78 -3.17
C LEU A 115 15.26 6.88 -1.68
N ALA A 116 14.13 6.32 -1.26
CA ALA A 116 13.73 6.31 0.15
C ALA A 116 14.72 5.55 1.03
N LEU A 117 15.24 4.40 0.57
CA LEU A 117 16.28 3.64 1.28
C LEU A 117 17.58 4.44 1.42
N ILE A 118 18.05 5.03 0.30
CA ILE A 118 19.29 5.81 0.26
C ILE A 118 19.18 7.05 1.14
N VAL A 119 18.08 7.81 1.03
CA VAL A 119 17.85 8.99 1.85
C VAL A 119 17.70 8.61 3.33
N GLY A 120 16.98 7.53 3.63
CA GLY A 120 16.87 7.01 5.00
C GLY A 120 18.24 6.67 5.60
N ALA A 121 19.08 5.94 4.86
CA ALA A 121 20.37 5.45 5.36
C ALA A 121 21.52 6.46 5.28
N LEU A 122 21.51 7.39 4.32
CA LEU A 122 22.65 8.30 4.08
C LEU A 122 22.36 9.75 4.46
N VAL A 123 21.10 10.11 4.71
CA VAL A 123 20.72 11.46 5.15
C VAL A 123 20.15 11.43 6.55
N PHE A 124 18.99 10.77 6.75
CA PHE A 124 18.32 10.77 8.05
C PHE A 124 19.07 9.95 9.10
N GLY A 125 19.62 8.81 8.70
CA GLY A 125 20.37 7.93 9.60
C GLY A 125 21.61 8.60 10.24
N PRO A 126 22.53 9.24 9.48
CA PRO A 126 23.65 9.98 10.04
C PRO A 126 23.22 11.14 10.94
N ILE A 127 22.15 11.86 10.58
CA ILE A 127 21.60 12.96 11.39
C ILE A 127 21.12 12.42 12.75
N ALA A 128 20.35 11.34 12.74
CA ALA A 128 19.85 10.70 13.95
C ALA A 128 21.00 10.14 14.80
N TRP A 129 21.99 9.50 14.17
CA TRP A 129 23.17 8.96 14.84
C TRP A 129 23.99 10.04 15.53
N TYR A 130 24.22 11.17 14.86
CA TYR A 130 24.92 12.31 15.43
C TYR A 130 24.15 12.89 16.63
N HIS A 131 22.82 12.95 16.55
CA HIS A 131 21.99 13.43 17.65
C HIS A 131 22.07 12.51 18.88
N GLU A 132 22.10 11.18 18.69
CA GLU A 132 22.13 10.20 19.78
C GLU A 132 23.54 9.99 20.37
N ASN A 133 24.60 10.04 19.55
CA ASN A 133 25.96 9.65 19.95
C ASN A 133 26.96 10.81 19.97
N HIS A 134 26.55 12.02 19.57
CA HIS A 134 27.40 13.23 19.45
C HIS A 134 28.65 13.06 18.56
N SER A 135 28.65 12.04 17.70
CA SER A 135 29.75 11.70 16.79
C SER A 135 29.23 10.89 15.60
N LEU A 136 29.89 10.99 14.44
CA LEU A 136 29.62 10.15 13.27
C LEU A 136 30.52 8.90 13.21
N SER A 137 31.45 8.76 14.17
CA SER A 137 32.32 7.59 14.25
C SER A 137 31.48 6.32 14.40
N GLY A 138 31.83 5.28 13.64
CA GLY A 138 31.18 3.97 13.69
C GLY A 138 29.88 3.86 12.88
N TYR A 139 29.24 4.96 12.45
CA TYR A 139 27.98 4.88 11.71
C TYR A 139 28.12 4.11 10.38
N PHE A 140 29.10 4.51 9.56
CA PHE A 140 29.40 3.89 8.27
C PHE A 140 30.27 2.63 8.38
N SER A 141 30.41 2.06 9.59
CA SER A 141 31.09 0.78 9.75
C SER A 141 30.36 -0.30 8.94
N GLY A 142 31.10 -1.28 8.42
CA GLY A 142 30.55 -2.43 7.69
C GLY A 142 29.80 -3.43 8.58
N SER A 143 29.14 -2.96 9.63
CA SER A 143 28.35 -3.78 10.56
C SER A 143 27.15 -4.41 9.85
N VAL A 144 26.77 -5.62 10.26
CA VAL A 144 25.56 -6.33 9.81
C VAL A 144 24.29 -5.54 10.17
N VAL A 145 24.33 -4.62 11.12
CA VAL A 145 23.19 -3.73 11.44
C VAL A 145 23.38 -2.31 10.90
N GLY A 146 24.39 -2.10 10.04
CA GLY A 146 24.77 -0.80 9.53
C GLY A 146 23.92 -0.29 8.35
N PRO A 147 24.21 0.93 7.85
CA PRO A 147 23.46 1.56 6.76
C PRO A 147 23.62 0.84 5.43
N TRP A 148 24.78 0.21 5.19
CA TRP A 148 25.00 -0.56 3.97
C TRP A 148 24.15 -1.83 3.95
N HIS A 149 24.08 -2.58 5.07
CA HIS A 149 23.18 -3.72 5.21
C HIS A 149 21.75 -3.32 4.90
N TYR A 150 21.30 -2.18 5.44
CA TYR A 150 19.92 -1.72 5.28
C TYR A 150 19.53 -1.50 3.82
N ILE A 151 20.46 -0.97 3.00
CA ILE A 151 20.19 -0.73 1.58
C ILE A 151 20.13 -2.07 0.82
N TYR A 152 21.14 -2.94 0.97
CA TYR A 152 21.20 -4.16 0.16
C TYR A 152 20.20 -5.23 0.61
N SER A 153 19.91 -5.33 1.91
CA SER A 153 18.95 -6.29 2.45
C SER A 153 17.53 -5.99 1.96
N ASN A 154 17.22 -4.71 1.72
CA ASN A 154 15.88 -4.26 1.41
C ASN A 154 15.67 -3.96 -0.09
N VAL A 155 16.71 -4.05 -0.94
CA VAL A 155 16.69 -3.57 -2.34
C VAL A 155 15.54 -4.13 -3.19
N PHE A 156 15.04 -5.32 -2.87
CA PHE A 156 13.96 -6.02 -3.57
C PHE A 156 12.56 -5.77 -2.98
N VAL A 157 12.33 -4.62 -2.34
CA VAL A 157 11.03 -4.19 -1.75
C VAL A 157 10.60 -4.99 -0.52
N GLN A 158 11.17 -6.19 -0.30
CA GLN A 158 10.99 -6.95 0.93
C GLN A 158 11.91 -6.42 2.02
N ILE A 159 11.31 -5.94 3.12
CA ILE A 159 12.03 -5.36 4.25
C ILE A 159 12.54 -6.48 5.16
N HIS A 160 13.85 -6.67 5.16
CA HIS A 160 14.55 -7.61 6.05
C HIS A 160 15.18 -6.88 7.25
N GLN A 161 15.61 -5.64 7.05
CA GLN A 161 16.19 -4.81 8.09
C GLN A 161 15.34 -3.55 8.27
N TRP A 162 14.77 -3.37 9.46
CA TRP A 162 13.93 -2.23 9.78
C TRP A 162 14.72 -1.04 10.32
N ASN A 163 15.82 -1.33 11.02
CA ASN A 163 16.60 -0.36 11.79
C ASN A 163 18.05 -0.26 11.33
N ILE A 164 18.73 0.85 11.61
CA ILE A 164 20.17 1.00 11.45
C ILE A 164 20.80 1.25 12.83
N ASN A 165 21.72 0.39 13.26
CA ASN A 165 22.51 0.53 14.50
C ASN A 165 21.72 0.84 15.79
N GLY A 166 20.46 0.40 15.91
CA GLY A 166 19.62 0.66 17.08
C GLY A 166 19.02 2.07 17.15
N LEU A 167 19.10 2.85 16.06
CA LEU A 167 18.55 4.21 16.01
C LEU A 167 17.09 4.25 16.42
N PHE A 168 16.68 5.34 17.07
CA PHE A 168 15.31 5.58 17.52
C PHE A 168 14.77 4.59 18.57
N ALA A 169 15.61 3.71 19.15
CA ALA A 169 15.17 2.80 20.21
C ALA A 169 14.67 3.53 21.47
N SER A 170 15.16 4.75 21.73
CA SER A 170 14.74 5.60 22.85
C SER A 170 13.44 6.38 22.59
N THR A 171 12.93 6.38 21.36
CA THR A 171 11.70 7.10 21.02
C THR A 171 10.45 6.38 21.55
N PRO A 172 9.31 7.06 21.73
CA PRO A 172 8.07 6.40 22.15
C PRO A 172 7.70 5.21 21.26
N PHE A 173 7.88 5.33 19.95
CA PHE A 173 7.66 4.21 19.03
C PHE A 173 8.65 3.07 19.26
N GLY A 174 9.94 3.35 19.42
CA GLY A 174 10.96 2.32 19.65
C GLY A 174 10.78 1.55 20.96
N GLN A 175 10.13 2.15 21.97
CA GLN A 175 9.83 1.50 23.24
C GLN A 175 8.54 0.66 23.20
N ASN A 176 7.55 1.08 22.41
CA ASN A 176 6.24 0.42 22.34
C ASN A 176 6.13 -0.60 21.20
N ALA A 177 6.97 -0.48 20.17
CA ALA A 177 7.03 -1.41 19.04
C ALA A 177 8.11 -2.48 19.25
N PRO A 178 7.96 -3.69 18.66
CA PRO A 178 8.95 -4.75 18.79
C PRO A 178 10.30 -4.42 18.14
N VAL A 179 10.31 -3.55 17.12
CA VAL A 179 11.52 -3.10 16.43
C VAL A 179 11.35 -1.63 16.02
N SER A 180 12.32 -0.77 16.34
CA SER A 180 12.35 0.62 15.83
C SER A 180 12.66 0.63 14.34
N ALA A 181 12.07 1.55 13.57
CA ALA A 181 12.25 1.59 12.13
C ALA A 181 12.74 2.95 11.64
N ILE A 182 13.65 2.96 10.66
CA ILE A 182 14.04 4.21 9.96
C ILE A 182 12.88 4.73 9.11
N ASN A 183 12.19 3.80 8.43
CA ASN A 183 11.00 4.11 7.64
C ASN A 183 10.02 2.93 7.74
N GLY A 184 9.11 3.03 8.71
CA GLY A 184 8.10 2.00 8.95
C GLY A 184 7.12 1.84 7.80
N SER A 185 6.85 2.91 7.03
CA SER A 185 5.84 2.92 5.97
C SER A 185 6.21 2.11 4.72
N LEU A 186 7.45 1.61 4.60
CA LEU A 186 7.87 0.80 3.45
C LEU A 186 7.19 -0.57 3.37
N TRP A 187 6.68 -1.07 4.50
CA TRP A 187 6.16 -2.44 4.63
C TRP A 187 5.01 -2.77 3.67
N THR A 188 4.19 -1.78 3.30
CA THR A 188 3.02 -2.01 2.44
C THR A 188 3.40 -2.31 0.98
N LEU A 189 4.60 -1.88 0.54
CA LEU A 189 5.00 -1.96 -0.86
C LEU A 189 5.18 -3.39 -1.36
N ILE A 190 5.57 -4.34 -0.50
CA ILE A 190 5.72 -5.74 -0.90
C ILE A 190 4.37 -6.35 -1.30
N PHE A 191 3.28 -5.98 -0.63
CA PHE A 191 1.95 -6.46 -0.98
C PHE A 191 1.50 -5.89 -2.33
N GLU A 192 1.78 -4.62 -2.59
CA GLU A 192 1.52 -4.00 -3.91
C GLU A 192 2.30 -4.73 -5.02
N ALA A 193 3.58 -5.04 -4.80
CA ALA A 193 4.40 -5.80 -5.73
C ALA A 193 3.87 -7.24 -5.95
N LYS A 194 3.47 -7.94 -4.88
CA LYS A 194 2.83 -9.27 -4.97
C LYS A 194 1.55 -9.23 -5.79
N CYS A 195 0.69 -8.21 -5.60
CA CYS A 195 -0.52 -8.02 -6.40
C CYS A 195 -0.20 -7.82 -7.88
N TYR A 196 0.88 -7.10 -8.22
CA TYR A 196 1.31 -6.92 -9.60
C TYR A 196 1.77 -8.22 -10.24
N ILE A 197 2.56 -9.02 -9.52
CA ILE A 197 3.01 -10.33 -9.98
C ILE A 197 1.80 -11.25 -10.20
N MET A 198 0.87 -11.30 -9.23
CA MET A 198 -0.35 -12.09 -9.35
C MET A 198 -1.17 -11.69 -10.57
N LEU A 199 -1.39 -10.38 -10.80
CA LEU A 199 -2.15 -9.91 -11.95
C LEU A 199 -1.45 -10.23 -13.28
N ALA A 200 -0.12 -10.12 -13.33
CA ALA A 200 0.67 -10.48 -14.50
C ALA A 200 0.60 -11.98 -14.82
N ILE A 201 0.63 -12.85 -13.81
CA ILE A 201 0.49 -14.31 -13.99
C ILE A 201 -0.93 -14.63 -14.50
N LEU A 202 -1.95 -14.16 -13.79
CA LEU A 202 -3.35 -14.42 -14.16
C LEU A 202 -3.67 -13.87 -15.56
N GLY A 203 -3.18 -12.67 -15.87
CA GLY A 203 -3.37 -12.03 -17.16
C GLY A 203 -2.58 -12.71 -18.29
N GLY A 204 -1.34 -13.13 -18.02
CA GLY A 204 -0.49 -13.84 -18.98
C GLY A 204 -1.04 -15.22 -19.34
N LEU A 205 -1.64 -15.92 -18.37
CA LEU A 205 -2.34 -17.19 -18.58
C LEU A 205 -3.75 -17.02 -19.18
N GLY A 206 -4.20 -15.78 -19.42
CA GLY A 206 -5.55 -15.50 -19.92
C GLY A 206 -6.68 -15.78 -18.91
N LEU A 207 -6.34 -16.11 -17.66
CA LEU A 207 -7.28 -16.48 -16.61
C LEU A 207 -8.24 -15.34 -16.23
N LEU A 208 -7.81 -14.09 -16.43
CA LEU A 208 -8.63 -12.90 -16.19
C LEU A 208 -9.88 -12.82 -17.08
N ARG A 209 -9.92 -13.57 -18.20
CA ARG A 209 -11.11 -13.64 -19.07
C ARG A 209 -12.25 -14.43 -18.44
N TYR A 210 -11.96 -15.32 -17.49
CA TYR A 210 -12.95 -16.18 -16.83
C TYR A 210 -13.52 -15.48 -15.60
N ARG A 211 -14.60 -14.72 -15.78
CA ARG A 211 -15.26 -13.95 -14.69
C ARG A 211 -15.54 -14.78 -13.43
N LYS A 212 -15.97 -16.03 -13.59
CA LYS A 212 -16.23 -16.95 -12.47
C LYS A 212 -14.97 -17.27 -11.65
N LEU A 213 -13.83 -17.41 -12.31
CA LEU A 213 -12.54 -17.65 -11.64
C LEU A 213 -12.12 -16.41 -10.84
N VAL A 214 -12.24 -15.21 -11.42
CA VAL A 214 -11.95 -13.96 -10.71
C VAL A 214 -12.83 -13.83 -9.46
N VAL A 215 -14.14 -14.09 -9.59
CA VAL A 215 -15.06 -14.10 -8.44
C VAL A 215 -14.67 -15.16 -7.41
N ALA A 216 -14.29 -16.36 -7.84
CA ALA A 216 -13.86 -17.43 -6.94
C ALA A 216 -12.58 -17.06 -6.18
N ILE A 217 -11.59 -16.46 -6.85
CA ILE A 217 -10.35 -15.97 -6.22
C ILE A 217 -10.66 -14.86 -5.21
N THR A 218 -11.49 -13.88 -5.58
CA THR A 218 -11.90 -12.82 -4.66
C THR A 218 -12.65 -13.38 -3.45
N LEU A 219 -13.58 -14.30 -3.65
CA LEU A 219 -14.32 -14.94 -2.58
C LEU A 219 -13.40 -15.77 -1.68
N PHE A 220 -12.42 -16.46 -2.26
CA PHE A 220 -11.41 -17.20 -1.51
C PHE A 220 -10.64 -16.27 -0.56
N PHE A 221 -10.09 -15.16 -1.06
CA PHE A 221 -9.38 -14.18 -0.21
C PHE A 221 -10.30 -13.53 0.83
N PHE A 222 -11.55 -13.22 0.47
CA PHE A 222 -12.53 -12.68 1.40
C PHE A 222 -12.85 -13.68 2.53
N VAL A 223 -13.08 -14.95 2.19
CA VAL A 223 -13.30 -16.00 3.20
C VAL A 223 -12.06 -16.18 4.07
N MET A 224 -10.86 -16.18 3.50
CA MET A 224 -9.62 -16.24 4.28
C MET A 224 -9.47 -15.05 5.24
N MET A 225 -9.82 -13.83 4.80
CA MET A 225 -9.84 -12.64 5.66
C MET A 225 -10.85 -12.81 6.82
N VAL A 226 -12.05 -13.30 6.55
CA VAL A 226 -13.07 -13.56 7.58
C VAL A 226 -12.59 -14.64 8.57
N ILE A 227 -11.96 -15.72 8.07
CA ILE A 227 -11.40 -16.76 8.94
C ILE A 227 -10.27 -16.19 9.78
N HIS A 228 -9.38 -15.35 9.23
CA HIS A 228 -8.31 -14.71 9.99
C HIS A 228 -8.87 -13.84 11.12
N PHE A 229 -9.93 -13.08 10.82
CA PHE A 229 -10.60 -12.22 11.80
C PHE A 229 -11.26 -13.02 12.94
N VAL A 230 -11.88 -14.16 12.63
CA VAL A 230 -12.56 -15.00 13.63
C VAL A 230 -11.58 -15.91 14.38
N ASN A 231 -10.59 -16.46 13.69
CA ASN A 231 -9.62 -17.41 14.20
C ASN A 231 -8.24 -17.23 13.52
N PRO A 232 -7.39 -16.34 14.05
CA PRO A 232 -6.12 -16.01 13.42
C PRO A 232 -5.14 -17.19 13.38
N THR A 233 -5.21 -18.12 14.34
CA THR A 233 -4.26 -19.27 14.39
C THR A 233 -4.48 -20.26 13.25
N LEU A 234 -5.72 -20.42 12.77
CA LEU A 234 -6.01 -21.30 11.64
C LEU A 234 -5.41 -20.78 10.32
N THR A 235 -5.48 -19.47 10.08
CA THR A 235 -5.00 -18.89 8.82
C THR A 235 -3.48 -18.88 8.71
N VAL A 236 -2.76 -18.63 9.80
CA VAL A 236 -1.28 -18.68 9.84
C VAL A 236 -0.78 -20.08 9.46
N ASN A 237 -1.49 -21.14 9.84
CA ASN A 237 -1.12 -22.51 9.48
C ASN A 237 -1.41 -22.88 8.02
N ILE A 238 -2.41 -22.24 7.40
CA ILE A 238 -2.84 -22.55 6.03
C ILE A 238 -2.05 -21.73 5.01
N ILE A 239 -1.81 -20.44 5.28
CA ILE A 239 -1.12 -19.52 4.37
C ILE A 239 -0.17 -18.58 5.13
N PRO A 240 0.97 -19.09 5.64
CA PRO A 240 1.92 -18.28 6.42
C PRO A 240 2.60 -17.17 5.61
N PHE A 241 2.51 -17.18 4.27
CA PHE A 241 3.19 -16.22 3.40
C PHE A 241 2.40 -14.92 3.15
N PHE A 242 1.12 -14.91 3.51
CA PHE A 242 0.21 -13.77 3.26
C PHE A 242 -0.13 -12.97 4.53
N PHE A 243 0.19 -13.48 5.72
CA PHE A 243 -0.12 -12.86 7.01
C PHE A 243 1.14 -12.77 7.88
#